data_AF-A0A420I6A5-F1
#
_entry.id   AF-A0A420I6A5-F1
#
_cell.length_a   1.000
_cell.length_b   1.000
_cell.length_c   1.000
_cell.angle_alpha   90.00
_cell.angle_beta   90.00
_cell.angle_gamma   90.00
#
_symmetry.space_group_name_H-M   'P 1'
#
loop_
_entity.id
_entity.type
_entity.pdbx_description
1 polymer ?
#
loop_
_entity_poly.entity_id
_entity_poly.type
_entity_poly.pdbx_seq_one_letter_code
_entity_poly.pdbx_strand_id
1 'polypeptide(L)'
;MHRASVILSRAIPSRPPLTELMARHVYITRTTLTALSLGRNLTMIKLKRQLERRPTVEHLIELGVLPPECSLNQSYGIGSSPSLYRRQKVVQKEKVKDFLAKWIGEFSKRITKYRTYSSL
;
A
#
# COMPACT_ATOMS: atom_id res chain seq x y z
N MET A 1 -0.17 -58.63 10.21
CA MET A 1 -0.97 -57.56 10.84
C MET A 1 -0.21 -56.68 11.84
N HIS A 2 0.92 -57.10 12.43
CA HIS A 2 1.66 -56.33 13.47
C HIS A 2 2.29 -55.00 13.05
N ARG A 3 2.64 -54.82 11.78
CA ARG A 3 3.31 -53.58 11.32
C ARG A 3 2.35 -52.38 11.33
N ALA A 4 1.09 -52.59 10.98
CA ALA A 4 0.07 -51.55 10.98
C ALA A 4 -0.23 -51.06 12.42
N SER A 5 -0.32 -51.98 13.39
CA SER A 5 -0.57 -51.62 14.79
C SER A 5 0.58 -50.81 15.39
N VAL A 6 1.84 -51.15 15.08
CA VAL A 6 3.03 -50.40 15.53
C VAL A 6 3.09 -49.00 14.92
N ILE A 7 2.71 -48.85 13.65
CA ILE A 7 2.68 -47.52 13.00
C ILE A 7 1.59 -46.65 13.62
N LEU A 8 0.39 -47.19 13.83
CA LEU A 8 -0.73 -46.45 14.40
C LEU A 8 -0.46 -46.02 15.84
N SER A 9 0.10 -46.89 16.69
CA SER A 9 0.42 -46.55 18.08
C SER A 9 1.43 -45.40 18.20
N ARG A 10 2.34 -45.28 17.23
CA ARG A 10 3.29 -44.16 17.14
C ARG A 10 2.68 -42.90 16.53
N ALA A 11 1.86 -43.03 15.48
CA ALA A 11 1.36 -41.88 14.72
C ALA A 11 0.17 -41.16 15.40
N ILE A 12 -0.71 -41.89 16.11
CA ILE A 12 -1.90 -41.32 16.74
C ILE A 12 -1.54 -40.23 17.79
N PRO A 13 -0.56 -40.43 18.71
CA PRO A 13 -0.19 -39.40 19.67
C PRO A 13 0.42 -38.14 19.04
N SER A 14 1.07 -38.26 17.87
CA SER A 14 1.61 -37.12 17.14
C SER A 14 0.54 -36.31 16.37
N ARG A 15 -0.72 -36.76 16.39
CA ARG A 15 -1.81 -36.12 15.65
C ARG A 15 -2.23 -34.82 16.35
N PRO A 16 -2.28 -33.68 15.63
CA PRO A 16 -2.82 -32.44 16.17
C PRO A 16 -4.29 -32.55 16.61
N PRO A 17 -4.72 -31.78 17.63
CA PRO A 17 -6.11 -31.74 18.05
C PRO A 17 -7.01 -31.15 16.96
N LEU A 18 -8.31 -31.49 17.00
CA LEU A 18 -9.29 -31.03 16.02
C LEU A 18 -9.38 -29.50 15.93
N THR A 19 -9.28 -28.82 17.07
CA THR A 19 -9.30 -27.34 17.14
C THR A 19 -8.15 -26.72 16.36
N GLU A 20 -6.95 -27.32 16.42
CA GLU A 20 -5.80 -26.88 15.63
C GLU A 20 -6.01 -27.12 14.14
N LEU A 21 -6.59 -28.26 13.76
CA LEU A 21 -6.91 -28.55 12.36
C LEU A 21 -7.97 -27.59 11.80
N MET A 22 -8.96 -27.21 12.61
CA MET A 22 -9.95 -26.19 12.25
C MET A 22 -9.32 -24.80 12.13
N ALA A 23 -8.46 -24.41 13.08
CA ALA A 23 -7.74 -23.13 13.04
C ALA A 23 -6.81 -23.02 11.83
N ARG A 24 -6.18 -24.12 11.43
CA ARG A 24 -5.37 -24.20 10.19
C ARG A 24 -6.20 -24.33 8.92
N HIS A 25 -7.54 -24.33 9.02
CA HIS A 25 -8.45 -24.50 7.89
C HIS A 25 -8.25 -25.82 7.13
N VAL A 26 -7.69 -26.85 7.80
CA VAL A 26 -7.46 -28.19 7.24
C VAL A 26 -8.70 -29.06 7.45
N TYR A 27 -9.32 -28.99 8.64
CA TYR A 27 -10.58 -29.67 8.89
C TYR A 27 -11.74 -28.71 8.66
N ILE A 28 -12.46 -28.93 7.57
CA ILE A 28 -13.56 -28.05 7.13
C ILE A 28 -14.90 -28.75 7.39
N THR A 29 -15.72 -28.13 8.22
CA THR A 29 -17.10 -28.57 8.49
C THR A 29 -18.07 -28.01 7.44
N ARG A 30 -19.28 -28.60 7.35
CA ARG A 30 -20.33 -28.07 6.46
C ARG A 30 -20.68 -26.61 6.77
N THR A 31 -20.71 -26.23 8.06
CA THR A 31 -21.00 -24.85 8.48
C THR A 31 -19.88 -23.89 8.09
N THR A 32 -18.61 -24.31 8.17
CA THR A 32 -17.50 -23.48 7.67
C THR A 32 -17.54 -23.33 6.15
N LEU A 33 -17.94 -24.35 5.39
CA LEU A 33 -18.11 -24.22 3.93
C LEU A 33 -19.22 -23.23 3.58
N THR A 34 -20.37 -23.31 4.24
CA THR A 34 -21.47 -22.36 3.99
C THR A 34 -21.09 -20.94 4.41
N ALA A 35 -20.41 -20.76 5.54
CA ALA A 35 -19.90 -19.46 5.99
C ALA A 35 -18.89 -18.86 4.98
N LEU A 36 -17.98 -19.66 4.43
CA LEU A 36 -17.03 -19.20 3.40
C LEU A 36 -17.75 -18.80 2.11
N SER A 37 -18.75 -19.56 1.68
CA SER A 37 -19.58 -19.21 0.51
C SER A 37 -20.31 -17.90 0.71
N LEU A 38 -20.96 -17.73 1.87
CA LEU A 38 -21.63 -16.48 2.25
C LEU A 38 -20.64 -15.31 2.28
N GLY A 39 -19.47 -15.47 2.93
CA GLY A 39 -18.44 -14.44 3.01
C GLY A 39 -17.92 -14.00 1.63
N ARG A 40 -17.73 -14.96 0.70
CA ARG A 40 -17.38 -14.65 -0.69
C ARG A 40 -18.48 -13.86 -1.40
N ASN A 41 -19.73 -14.28 -1.26
CA ASN A 41 -20.87 -13.60 -1.90
C ASN A 41 -21.04 -12.17 -1.36
N LEU A 42 -20.91 -11.98 -0.05
CA LEU A 42 -20.94 -10.64 0.57
C LEU A 42 -19.80 -9.76 0.07
N THR A 43 -18.59 -10.32 -0.06
CA THR A 43 -17.43 -9.61 -0.62
C THR A 43 -17.66 -9.22 -2.08
N MET A 44 -18.23 -10.13 -2.88
CA MET A 44 -18.58 -9.88 -4.28
C MET A 44 -19.63 -8.77 -4.41
N ILE A 45 -20.70 -8.81 -3.61
CA ILE A 45 -21.73 -7.76 -3.59
C ILE A 45 -21.10 -6.41 -3.21
N LYS A 46 -20.25 -6.39 -2.17
CA LYS A 46 -19.54 -5.17 -1.75
C LYS A 46 -18.67 -4.62 -2.88
N LEU A 47 -17.87 -5.47 -3.52
CA LEU A 47 -17.00 -5.07 -4.62
C LEU A 47 -17.81 -4.51 -5.80
N LYS A 48 -18.90 -5.19 -6.21
CA LYS A 48 -19.76 -4.74 -7.30
C LYS A 48 -20.28 -3.32 -7.05
N ARG A 49 -20.80 -3.06 -5.85
CA ARG A 49 -21.28 -1.72 -5.45
C ARG A 49 -20.17 -0.65 -5.44
N GLN A 50 -18.94 -1.02 -5.06
CA GLN A 50 -17.80 -0.09 -5.08
C GLN A 50 -17.33 0.21 -6.51
N LEU A 51 -17.38 -0.78 -7.40
CA LEU A 51 -17.02 -0.59 -8.80
C LEU A 51 -18.02 0.32 -9.53
N GLU A 52 -19.31 0.21 -9.21
CA GLU A 52 -20.35 1.12 -9.75
C GLU A 52 -20.12 2.59 -9.37
N ARG A 53 -19.51 2.84 -8.20
CA ARG A 53 -19.19 4.19 -7.69
C ARG A 53 -17.75 4.60 -7.93
N ARG A 54 -17.01 3.86 -8.76
CA ARG A 54 -15.58 4.09 -8.97
C ARG A 54 -15.38 5.48 -9.61
N PRO A 55 -14.59 6.38 -8.99
CA PRO A 55 -14.29 7.67 -9.58
C PRO A 55 -13.44 7.50 -10.85
N THR A 56 -13.61 8.42 -11.80
CA THR A 56 -12.80 8.47 -13.01
C THR A 56 -11.37 8.93 -12.70
N VAL A 57 -10.46 8.72 -13.64
CA VAL A 57 -9.05 9.10 -13.47
C VAL A 57 -8.92 10.62 -13.38
N GLU A 58 -9.70 11.35 -14.17
CA GLU A 58 -9.76 12.82 -14.17
C GLU A 58 -10.17 13.33 -12.80
N HIS A 59 -11.20 12.73 -12.21
CA HIS A 59 -11.65 13.10 -10.87
C HIS A 59 -10.59 12.84 -9.79
N LEU A 60 -9.78 11.77 -9.93
CA LEU A 60 -8.66 11.53 -9.02
C LEU A 60 -7.54 12.57 -9.17
N ILE A 61 -7.37 13.16 -10.36
CA ILE A 61 -6.43 14.27 -10.59
C ILE A 61 -6.97 15.56 -9.97
N GLU A 62 -8.26 15.85 -10.14
CA GLU A 62 -8.93 17.00 -9.51
C GLU A 62 -8.82 16.96 -7.99
N LEU A 63 -8.99 15.78 -7.38
CA LEU A 63 -8.83 15.58 -5.93
C LEU A 63 -7.37 15.59 -5.46
N GLY A 64 -6.40 15.67 -6.37
CA GLY A 64 -4.96 15.64 -6.05
C GLY A 64 -4.46 14.28 -5.56
N VAL A 65 -5.24 13.20 -5.76
CA VAL A 65 -4.87 11.84 -5.37
C VAL A 65 -3.90 11.24 -6.40
N LEU A 66 -4.21 11.42 -7.69
CA LEU A 66 -3.37 10.96 -8.78
C LEU A 66 -2.71 12.16 -9.48
N PRO A 67 -1.38 12.17 -9.64
CA PRO A 67 -0.71 13.16 -10.46
C PRO A 67 -1.08 13.03 -11.95
N PRO A 68 -1.25 14.14 -12.69
CA PRO A 68 -1.58 14.10 -14.11
C PRO A 68 -0.49 13.42 -14.96
N GLU A 69 0.77 13.43 -14.51
CA GLU A 69 1.88 12.78 -15.22
C GLU A 69 1.80 11.24 -15.14
N CYS A 70 1.03 10.72 -14.18
CA CYS A 70 0.81 9.29 -13.98
C CYS A 70 -0.42 8.76 -14.73
N SER A 71 -1.29 9.63 -15.27
CA SER A 71 -2.50 9.23 -15.99
C SER A 71 -2.29 9.08 -17.51
N LEU A 72 -1.27 9.73 -18.07
CA LEU A 72 -0.94 9.67 -19.50
C LEU A 72 -0.68 8.23 -19.93
N ASN A 73 -1.56 7.72 -20.79
CA ASN A 73 -1.59 6.40 -21.40
C ASN A 73 -0.29 5.58 -21.27
N GLN A 74 -0.23 4.70 -20.26
CA GLN A 74 0.80 3.65 -20.18
C GLN A 74 0.83 2.80 -21.46
N SER A 75 -0.31 2.68 -22.17
CA SER A 75 -0.44 1.99 -23.45
C SER A 75 0.42 2.55 -24.59
N TYR A 76 0.81 3.83 -24.53
CA TYR A 76 1.69 4.46 -25.52
C TYR A 76 3.09 4.75 -24.96
N GLY A 77 3.38 4.34 -23.72
CA GLY A 77 4.71 4.52 -23.09
C GLY A 77 5.06 5.98 -22.72
N ILE A 78 4.09 6.89 -22.74
CA ILE A 78 4.33 8.34 -22.54
C ILE A 78 4.18 8.76 -21.06
N GLY A 79 3.57 7.93 -20.22
CA GLY A 79 3.34 8.22 -18.79
C GLY A 79 4.52 7.85 -17.88
N SER A 80 4.70 8.61 -16.80
CA SER A 80 5.65 8.24 -15.73
C SER A 80 5.02 7.14 -14.86
N SER A 81 5.73 6.03 -14.67
CA SER A 81 5.31 5.01 -13.71
C SER A 81 5.14 5.64 -12.32
N PRO A 82 4.09 5.28 -11.54
CA PRO A 82 3.92 5.80 -10.18
C PRO A 82 5.15 5.64 -9.29
N SER A 83 5.94 4.58 -9.52
CA SER A 83 7.20 4.33 -8.82
C SER A 83 8.29 5.36 -9.17
N LEU A 84 8.39 5.76 -10.42
CA LEU A 84 9.33 6.76 -10.90
C LEU A 84 8.91 8.18 -10.49
N TYR A 85 7.62 8.50 -10.63
CA TYR A 85 7.08 9.78 -10.17
C TYR A 85 7.39 10.03 -8.69
N ARG A 86 7.20 9.02 -7.84
CA ARG A 86 7.52 9.13 -6.41
C ARG A 86 8.99 9.49 -6.19
N ARG A 87 9.91 8.81 -6.87
CA ARG A 87 11.35 9.10 -6.77
C ARG A 87 11.66 10.51 -7.25
N GLN A 88 11.10 10.91 -8.39
CA GLN A 88 11.28 12.24 -8.94
C GLN A 88 10.78 13.34 -8.00
N LYS A 89 9.62 13.14 -7.35
CA LYS A 89 9.08 14.11 -6.38
C LYS A 89 9.94 14.27 -5.13
N VAL A 90 10.53 13.18 -4.61
CA VAL A 90 11.47 13.28 -3.49
C VAL A 90 12.66 14.15 -3.88
N VAL A 91 13.26 13.87 -5.03
CA VAL A 91 14.41 14.65 -5.54
C VAL A 91 14.02 16.11 -5.80
N GLN A 92 12.86 16.38 -6.39
CA GLN A 92 12.38 17.75 -6.62
C GLN A 92 12.19 18.50 -5.30
N LYS A 93 11.62 17.85 -4.28
CA LYS A 93 11.44 18.43 -2.95
C LYS A 93 12.78 18.77 -2.30
N GLU A 94 13.77 17.90 -2.41
CA GLU A 94 15.12 18.14 -1.90
C GLU A 94 15.77 19.34 -2.58
N LYS A 95 15.70 19.43 -3.92
CA LYS A 95 16.23 20.59 -4.67
C LYS A 95 15.59 21.91 -4.23
N VAL A 96 14.27 21.93 -4.02
CA VAL A 96 13.56 23.13 -3.54
C VAL A 96 14.00 23.48 -2.12
N LYS A 97 14.11 22.49 -1.23
CA LYS A 97 14.59 22.68 0.14
C LYS A 97 16.00 23.28 0.17
N ASP A 98 16.91 22.71 -0.62
CA ASP A 98 18.31 23.15 -0.67
C ASP A 98 18.44 24.56 -1.27
N PHE A 99 17.64 24.87 -2.29
CA PHE A 99 17.55 26.21 -2.85
C PHE A 99 17.05 27.23 -1.82
N LEU A 100 15.94 26.93 -1.13
CA LEU A 100 15.38 27.80 -0.10
C LEU A 100 16.37 28.02 1.05
N ALA A 101 17.07 26.98 1.49
CA ALA A 101 18.08 27.09 2.53
C ALA A 101 19.20 28.05 2.14
N LYS A 102 19.72 27.95 0.91
CA LYS A 102 20.73 28.88 0.38
C LYS A 102 20.19 30.31 0.28
N TRP A 103 18.98 30.47 -0.25
CA TRP A 103 18.35 31.78 -0.40
C TRP A 103 18.15 32.48 0.94
N ILE A 104 17.65 31.77 1.96
CA ILE A 104 17.49 32.28 3.32
C ILE A 104 18.85 32.68 3.91
N GLY A 105 19.89 31.87 3.71
CA GLY A 105 21.24 32.18 4.17
C GLY A 105 21.79 33.48 3.57
N GLU A 106 21.68 33.64 2.25
CA GLU A 106 22.10 34.87 1.56
C GLU A 106 21.27 36.08 1.96
N PHE A 107 19.95 35.90 2.13
CA PHE A 107 19.06 36.95 2.60
C PHE A 107 19.40 37.41 4.01
N SER A 108 19.71 36.46 4.91
CA SER A 108 20.14 36.75 6.28
C SER A 108 21.45 37.55 6.32
N LYS A 109 22.45 37.17 5.50
CA LYS A 109 23.71 37.92 5.36
C LYS A 109 23.49 39.34 4.85
N ARG A 110 22.58 39.53 3.89
CA ARG A 110 22.23 40.87 3.39
C ARG A 110 21.63 41.72 4.50
N ILE A 111 20.66 41.20 5.26
CA ILE A 111 20.05 41.92 6.38
C ILE A 111 21.08 42.31 7.44
N THR A 112 21.94 41.38 7.86
CA THR A 112 22.98 41.67 8.86
C THR A 112 23.95 42.74 8.36
N LYS A 113 24.35 42.67 7.08
CA LYS A 113 25.19 43.69 6.44
C LYS A 113 24.54 45.08 6.48
N TYR A 114 23.26 45.21 6.10
CA TYR A 114 22.55 46.50 6.20
C TYR A 114 22.42 47.00 7.64
N ARG A 115 22.23 46.11 8.61
CA ARG A 115 22.13 46.46 10.03
C ARG A 115 23.44 47.00 10.61
N THR A 116 24.59 46.47 10.18
CA THR A 116 25.91 46.95 10.61
C THR A 116 26.33 48.28 9.98
N TYR A 117 25.84 48.59 8.78
CA TYR A 117 26.09 49.89 8.14
C TYR A 117 25.16 51.01 8.62
N SER A 118 24.09 50.68 9.34
CA SER A 118 23.16 51.68 9.90
C SER A 118 23.49 52.08 11.34
N SER A 119 24.54 51.50 11.94
CA SER A 119 25.03 51.78 13.30
C SER A 119 26.42 52.42 13.34
N LEU A 120 26.91 52.89 12.19
CA LEU A 120 28.08 53.77 12.01
C LEU A 120 27.58 55.08 11.40
#